data_AF-A0A5N7APG0-F1
#
_entry.id   AF-A0A5N7APG0-F1
#
_cell.length_a   1.000
_cell.length_b   1.000
_cell.length_c   1.000
_cell.angle_alpha   90.00
_cell.angle_beta   90.00
_cell.angle_gamma   90.00
#
_symmetry.space_group_name_H-M   'P 1'
#
loop_
_entity.id
_entity.type
_entity.pdbx_description
1 polymer ?
#
loop_
_entity_poly.entity_id
_entity_poly.type
_entity_poly.pdbx_seq_one_letter_code
_entity_poly.pdbx_strand_id
1 'polypeptide(L)'
;MGLTAKCDLTNENAQYPYCASPPAAIIFSVLFGITFIGHLALAILYRKRFCWVIIVGSGWECLGLVMRAYSTLDQTKSSTLAAAQLLVLLAPLWINAFVYMVFGRMVYYFTPNRKIKGIKAESMAKIFIWLDVTAFIIQGTGGILDSDGFGEKLNRAGMNIYTAGIAVQEFFILCFCALLIVFHKRMLSGYRNVERGNQWNLMVYGMYVTLLCLT
;
A
#
# COMPACT_ATOMS: atom_id res chain seq x y z
N MET A 1 -12.88 -24.60 -23.12
CA MET A 1 -13.24 -23.18 -23.33
C MET A 1 -12.02 -22.35 -22.98
N GLY A 2 -11.26 -21.88 -23.97
CA GLY A 2 -10.00 -21.18 -23.74
C GLY A 2 -10.24 -19.78 -23.18
N LEU A 3 -9.50 -19.41 -22.12
CA LEU A 3 -9.36 -18.03 -21.64
C LEU A 3 -8.53 -17.23 -22.66
N THR A 4 -9.05 -17.05 -23.88
CA THR A 4 -8.42 -16.19 -24.89
C THR A 4 -8.88 -14.77 -24.65
N ALA A 5 -7.94 -13.89 -24.29
CA ALA A 5 -8.19 -12.45 -24.22
C ALA A 5 -8.74 -11.96 -25.57
N LYS A 6 -9.87 -11.24 -25.56
CA LYS A 6 -10.25 -10.43 -26.71
C LYS A 6 -9.35 -9.20 -26.72
N CYS A 7 -8.19 -9.31 -27.37
CA CYS A 7 -7.31 -8.17 -27.62
C CYS A 7 -7.68 -7.55 -28.96
N ASP A 8 -8.35 -6.40 -28.92
CA ASP A 8 -8.63 -5.60 -30.10
C ASP A 8 -8.11 -4.18 -29.86
N LEU A 9 -6.86 -3.95 -30.24
CA LEU A 9 -6.18 -2.65 -30.11
C LEU A 9 -6.70 -1.61 -31.13
N THR A 10 -7.56 -2.01 -32.07
CA THR A 10 -8.18 -1.11 -33.05
C THR A 10 -9.50 -0.52 -32.57
N ASN A 11 -10.03 -1.03 -31.46
CA ASN A 11 -11.25 -0.52 -30.86
C ASN A 11 -10.98 0.78 -30.08
N GLU A 12 -11.70 1.86 -30.40
CA GLU A 12 -11.59 3.16 -29.73
C GLU A 12 -11.89 3.08 -28.22
N ASN A 13 -12.62 2.06 -27.77
CA ASN A 13 -12.93 1.83 -26.36
C ASN A 13 -11.90 0.94 -25.63
N ALA A 14 -10.82 0.53 -26.29
CA ALA A 14 -9.80 -0.34 -25.68
C ALA A 14 -9.14 0.35 -24.48
N GLN A 15 -9.28 -0.25 -23.30
CA GLN A 15 -8.79 0.35 -22.04
C GLN A 15 -7.31 0.06 -21.74
N TYR A 16 -6.65 -0.79 -22.52
CA TYR A 16 -5.23 -1.09 -22.38
C TYR A 16 -4.47 -0.73 -23.66
N PRO A 17 -3.29 -0.08 -23.57
CA PRO A 17 -2.44 0.17 -24.74
C PRO A 17 -1.67 -1.09 -25.18
N TYR A 18 -1.93 -2.24 -24.56
CA TYR A 18 -1.29 -3.53 -24.83
C TYR A 18 -2.26 -4.69 -24.61
N CYS A 19 -1.96 -5.87 -25.17
CA CYS A 19 -2.72 -7.08 -24.90
C CYS A 19 -2.45 -7.57 -23.47
N ALA A 20 -3.36 -7.26 -22.54
CA ALA A 20 -3.28 -7.73 -21.17
C ALA A 20 -3.41 -9.27 -21.10
N SER A 21 -2.58 -9.92 -20.28
CA SER A 21 -2.56 -11.39 -20.11
C SER A 21 -3.52 -11.84 -18.99
N PRO A 22 -4.64 -12.53 -19.32
CA PRO A 22 -5.57 -13.02 -18.31
C PRO A 22 -4.96 -14.06 -17.35
N PRO A 23 -4.15 -15.04 -17.82
CA PRO A 23 -3.53 -16.02 -16.93
C PRO A 23 -2.67 -15.37 -15.84
N ALA A 24 -1.91 -14.33 -16.18
CA ALA A 24 -1.08 -13.62 -15.21
C ALA A 24 -1.95 -12.93 -14.15
N ALA A 25 -2.98 -12.19 -14.57
CA ALA A 25 -3.89 -11.51 -13.64
C ALA A 25 -4.59 -12.49 -12.69
N ILE A 26 -4.99 -13.67 -13.18
CA ILE A 26 -5.61 -14.73 -12.37
C ILE A 26 -4.61 -15.28 -11.34
N ILE A 27 -3.38 -15.58 -11.73
CA ILE A 27 -2.35 -16.11 -10.82
C ILE A 27 -2.12 -15.13 -9.66
N PHE A 28 -1.91 -13.84 -9.95
CA PHE A 28 -1.71 -12.83 -8.91
C PHE A 28 -2.96 -12.66 -8.02
N SER A 29 -4.17 -12.71 -8.60
CA SER A 29 -5.41 -12.68 -7.83
C SER A 29 -5.50 -13.83 -6.83
N VAL A 30 -5.12 -15.04 -7.23
CA VAL A 30 -5.11 -16.22 -6.35
C VAL A 30 -4.07 -16.07 -5.23
N LEU A 31 -2.86 -15.62 -5.55
CA LEU A 31 -1.80 -15.42 -4.56
C LEU A 31 -2.19 -14.40 -3.48
N PHE A 32 -2.76 -13.26 -3.90
CA PHE A 32 -3.27 -12.26 -2.96
C PHE A 32 -4.52 -12.74 -2.21
N GLY A 33 -5.37 -13.55 -2.84
CA GLY A 33 -6.50 -14.20 -2.19
C GLY A 33 -6.08 -15.14 -1.06
N ILE A 34 -5.06 -15.98 -1.29
CA ILE A 34 -4.47 -16.84 -0.24
C ILE A 34 -3.90 -15.98 0.89
N THR A 35 -3.19 -14.91 0.54
CA THR A 35 -2.60 -13.98 1.52
C THR A 35 -3.68 -13.30 2.37
N PHE A 36 -4.78 -12.84 1.76
CA PHE A 36 -5.94 -12.26 2.44
C PHE A 36 -6.58 -13.25 3.41
N ILE A 37 -6.85 -14.49 2.96
CA ILE A 37 -7.42 -15.54 3.81
C ILE A 37 -6.49 -15.85 4.99
N GLY A 38 -5.17 -15.93 4.74
CA GLY A 38 -4.18 -16.14 5.79
C GLY A 38 -4.21 -15.05 6.86
N HIS A 39 -4.20 -13.78 6.46
CA HIS A 39 -4.29 -12.66 7.41
C HIS A 39 -5.64 -12.62 8.16
N LEU A 40 -6.73 -12.97 7.49
CA LEU A 40 -8.06 -13.07 8.11
C LEU A 40 -8.09 -14.19 9.16
N ALA A 41 -7.59 -15.38 8.84
CA ALA A 41 -7.49 -16.50 9.77
C ALA A 41 -6.62 -16.15 10.99
N LEU A 42 -5.45 -15.54 10.77
CA LEU A 42 -4.57 -15.07 11.85
C LEU A 42 -5.25 -14.03 12.73
N ALA A 43 -5.99 -13.07 12.15
CA ALA A 43 -6.69 -12.06 12.94
C ALA A 43 -7.80 -12.64 13.81
N ILE A 44 -8.56 -13.63 13.29
CA ILE A 44 -9.59 -14.34 14.03
C ILE A 44 -8.96 -15.17 15.16
N LEU A 45 -7.91 -15.94 14.86
CA LEU A 45 -7.26 -16.83 15.82
C LEU A 45 -6.58 -16.05 16.96
N TYR A 46 -5.82 -15.00 16.65
CA TYR A 46 -5.07 -14.23 17.64
C TYR A 46 -5.84 -13.03 18.23
N ARG A 47 -7.08 -12.78 17.77
CA ARG A 47 -7.98 -11.70 18.22
C ARG A 47 -7.34 -10.31 18.28
N LYS A 48 -6.41 -10.03 17.35
CA LYS A 48 -5.69 -8.75 17.29
C LYS A 48 -6.45 -7.75 16.42
N ARG A 49 -7.22 -6.87 17.06
CA ARG A 49 -8.10 -5.88 16.39
C ARG A 49 -7.39 -4.98 15.37
N PHE A 50 -6.09 -4.68 15.56
CA PHE A 50 -5.34 -3.82 14.63
C PHE A 50 -5.00 -4.52 13.29
N CYS A 51 -5.05 -5.85 13.22
CA CYS A 51 -4.84 -6.60 11.98
C CYS A 51 -5.95 -6.39 10.95
N TRP A 52 -7.07 -5.75 11.33
CA TRP A 52 -8.09 -5.34 10.36
C TRP A 52 -7.50 -4.48 9.22
N VAL A 53 -6.52 -3.64 9.50
CA VAL A 53 -5.91 -2.74 8.49
C VAL A 53 -5.20 -3.53 7.38
N ILE A 54 -4.44 -4.57 7.74
CA ILE A 54 -3.78 -5.41 6.73
C ILE A 54 -4.78 -6.31 5.98
N ILE A 55 -5.90 -6.69 6.62
CA ILE A 55 -7.00 -7.42 5.98
C ILE A 55 -7.67 -6.54 4.91
N VAL A 56 -7.95 -5.28 5.23
CA VAL A 56 -8.52 -4.34 4.24
C VAL A 56 -7.56 -4.13 3.08
N GLY A 57 -6.27 -3.88 3.35
CA GLY A 57 -5.25 -3.72 2.30
C GLY A 57 -5.14 -4.93 1.38
N SER A 58 -4.95 -6.13 1.95
CA SER A 58 -4.87 -7.37 1.17
C SER A 58 -6.18 -7.73 0.46
N GLY A 59 -7.33 -7.39 1.04
CA GLY A 59 -8.64 -7.57 0.42
C GLY A 59 -8.85 -6.64 -0.77
N TRP A 60 -8.42 -5.39 -0.68
CA TRP A 60 -8.49 -4.41 -1.77
C TRP A 60 -7.56 -4.81 -2.91
N GLU A 61 -6.35 -5.27 -2.61
CA GLU A 61 -5.43 -5.79 -3.63
C GLU A 61 -6.03 -7.01 -4.34
N CYS A 62 -6.55 -7.98 -3.59
CA CYS A 62 -7.20 -9.15 -4.15
C CYS A 62 -8.40 -8.77 -5.04
N LEU A 63 -9.28 -7.89 -4.56
CA LEU A 63 -10.45 -7.46 -5.32
C LEU A 63 -10.04 -6.66 -6.57
N GLY A 64 -9.07 -5.77 -6.45
CA GLY A 64 -8.53 -4.99 -7.56
C GLY A 64 -7.95 -5.88 -8.65
N LEU A 65 -7.19 -6.92 -8.29
CA LEU A 65 -6.64 -7.88 -9.23
C LEU A 65 -7.71 -8.78 -9.87
N VAL A 66 -8.74 -9.17 -9.12
CA VAL A 66 -9.90 -9.90 -9.69
C VAL A 66 -10.63 -9.04 -10.71
N MET A 67 -10.87 -7.76 -10.39
CA MET A 67 -11.47 -6.80 -11.33
C MET A 67 -10.56 -6.59 -12.55
N ARG A 68 -9.24 -6.53 -12.35
CA ARG A 68 -8.27 -6.45 -13.45
C ARG A 68 -8.34 -7.68 -14.34
N ALA A 69 -8.41 -8.89 -13.77
CA ALA A 69 -8.57 -10.13 -14.52
C ALA A 69 -9.86 -10.12 -15.34
N TYR A 70 -10.99 -9.68 -14.76
CA TYR A 70 -12.23 -9.52 -15.51
C TYR A 70 -12.10 -8.49 -16.65
N SER A 71 -11.47 -7.35 -16.39
CA SER A 71 -11.19 -6.31 -17.39
C SER A 71 -10.30 -6.82 -18.55
N THR A 72 -9.43 -7.81 -18.32
CA THR A 72 -8.67 -8.45 -19.42
C THR A 72 -9.52 -9.34 -20.34
N LEU A 73 -10.66 -9.83 -19.84
CA LEU A 73 -11.61 -10.66 -20.61
C LEU A 73 -12.65 -9.80 -21.35
N ASP A 74 -13.06 -8.69 -20.75
CA ASP A 74 -13.99 -7.71 -21.32
C ASP A 74 -13.40 -6.29 -21.23
N GLN A 75 -12.63 -5.93 -22.27
CA GLN A 75 -11.91 -4.66 -22.34
C GLN A 75 -12.80 -3.45 -22.63
N THR A 76 -14.11 -3.65 -22.86
CA THR A 76 -15.03 -2.57 -23.25
C THR A 76 -15.63 -1.81 -22.06
N LYS A 77 -15.50 -2.34 -20.84
CA LYS A 77 -16.05 -1.75 -19.62
C LYS A 77 -15.01 -0.90 -18.88
N SER A 78 -15.03 0.41 -19.11
CA SER A 78 -14.12 1.37 -18.45
C SER A 78 -14.24 1.38 -16.92
N SER A 79 -15.45 1.21 -16.38
CA SER A 79 -15.69 1.23 -14.94
C SER A 79 -14.97 0.10 -14.18
N THR A 80 -14.78 -1.06 -14.81
CA THR A 80 -14.06 -2.17 -14.17
C THR A 80 -12.56 -1.90 -14.09
N LEU A 81 -11.97 -1.30 -15.12
CA LEU A 81 -10.55 -0.94 -15.07
C LEU A 81 -10.28 0.18 -14.07
N ALA A 82 -11.11 1.23 -14.08
CA ALA A 82 -10.97 2.34 -13.13
C ALA A 82 -11.08 1.86 -11.68
N ALA A 83 -12.06 0.99 -11.38
CA ALA A 83 -12.18 0.39 -10.06
C ALA A 83 -10.98 -0.50 -9.69
N ALA A 84 -10.47 -1.30 -10.64
CA ALA A 84 -9.28 -2.12 -10.42
C ALA A 84 -8.05 -1.28 -10.10
N GLN A 85 -7.79 -0.24 -10.89
CA GLN A 85 -6.67 0.69 -10.69
C GLN A 85 -6.77 1.40 -9.34
N LEU A 86 -7.96 1.88 -8.98
CA LEU A 86 -8.20 2.55 -7.70
C LEU A 86 -7.91 1.61 -6.52
N LEU A 87 -8.46 0.40 -6.53
CA LEU A 87 -8.27 -0.57 -5.45
C LEU A 87 -6.80 -0.99 -5.28
N VAL A 88 -6.10 -1.27 -6.39
CA VAL A 88 -4.67 -1.62 -6.37
C VAL A 88 -3.82 -0.42 -5.92
N LEU A 89 -4.19 0.81 -6.29
CA LEU A 89 -3.47 2.02 -5.86
C LEU A 89 -3.64 2.27 -4.35
N LEU A 90 -4.82 2.00 -3.79
CA LEU A 90 -5.10 2.22 -2.38
C LEU A 90 -4.59 1.10 -1.46
N ALA A 91 -4.44 -0.13 -1.96
CA ALA A 91 -4.02 -1.27 -1.14
C ALA A 91 -2.65 -1.06 -0.44
N PRO A 92 -1.59 -0.57 -1.11
CA PRO A 92 -0.32 -0.25 -0.47
C PRO A 92 -0.42 0.77 0.68
N LEU A 93 -1.35 1.73 0.60
CA LEU A 93 -1.56 2.73 1.67
C LEU A 93 -2.02 2.07 2.98
N TRP A 94 -2.87 1.05 2.89
CA TRP A 94 -3.29 0.26 4.04
C TRP A 94 -2.12 -0.56 4.63
N ILE A 95 -1.25 -1.09 3.77
CA ILE A 95 -0.04 -1.81 4.20
C ILE A 95 0.93 -0.85 4.90
N ASN A 96 1.16 0.35 4.36
CA ASN A 96 1.94 1.41 5.01
C ASN A 96 1.39 1.76 6.39
N ALA A 97 0.08 2.03 6.47
CA ALA A 97 -0.58 2.34 7.72
C ALA A 97 -0.37 1.22 8.76
N PHE A 98 -0.45 -0.04 8.35
CA PHE A 98 -0.17 -1.20 9.20
C PHE A 98 1.26 -1.18 9.74
N VAL A 99 2.26 -0.95 8.88
CA VAL A 99 3.68 -0.84 9.27
C VAL A 99 3.88 0.28 10.29
N TYR A 100 3.26 1.45 10.07
CA TYR A 100 3.36 2.59 10.99
C TYR A 100 2.74 2.28 12.36
N MET A 101 1.60 1.59 12.40
CA MET A 101 0.97 1.16 13.66
C MET A 101 1.80 0.11 14.40
N VAL A 102 2.35 -0.87 13.68
CA VAL A 102 3.24 -1.88 14.26
C VAL A 102 4.45 -1.19 14.87
N PHE A 103 5.07 -0.24 14.16
CA PHE A 103 6.17 0.54 14.69
C PHE A 103 5.81 1.29 15.96
N GLY A 104 4.71 2.06 15.96
CA GLY A 104 4.25 2.76 17.15
C GLY A 104 4.11 1.80 18.35
N ARG A 105 3.51 0.63 18.14
CA ARG A 105 3.38 -0.38 19.20
C ARG A 105 4.73 -0.93 19.67
N MET A 106 5.68 -1.17 18.75
CA MET A 106 7.04 -1.58 19.13
C MET A 106 7.73 -0.53 19.97
N VAL A 107 7.64 0.74 19.57
CA VAL A 107 8.21 1.86 20.34
C VAL A 107 7.60 1.91 21.75
N TYR A 108 6.28 1.78 21.84
CA TYR A 108 5.57 1.78 23.12
C TYR A 108 5.99 0.61 24.03
N TYR A 109 6.15 -0.59 23.46
CA TYR A 109 6.40 -1.80 24.23
C TYR A 109 7.87 -1.98 24.62
N PHE A 110 8.80 -1.70 23.70
CA PHE A 110 10.22 -1.99 23.89
C PHE A 110 11.03 -0.80 24.44
N THR A 111 10.53 0.43 24.33
CA THR A 111 11.26 1.62 24.81
C THR A 111 10.83 2.00 26.23
N PRO A 112 11.76 2.23 27.19
CA PRO A 112 11.41 2.61 28.57
C PRO A 112 10.54 3.87 28.65
N ASN A 113 10.86 4.88 27.84
CA ASN A 113 10.15 6.17 27.82
C ASN A 113 8.95 6.23 26.85
N ARG A 114 8.60 5.11 26.18
CA ARG A 114 7.50 5.00 25.19
C ARG A 114 7.52 6.06 24.09
N LYS A 115 8.68 6.67 23.85
CA LYS A 115 8.92 7.82 22.96
C LYS A 115 10.21 7.62 22.20
N ILE A 116 10.23 8.06 20.94
CA ILE A 116 11.45 8.21 20.14
C ILE A 116 11.59 9.67 19.77
N LYS A 117 12.78 10.23 20.00
CA LYS A 117 13.09 11.65 19.75
C LYS A 117 12.00 12.63 20.27
N GLY A 118 11.41 12.35 21.43
CA GLY A 118 10.37 13.20 22.06
C GLY A 118 8.93 12.98 21.53
N ILE A 119 8.76 12.27 20.42
CA ILE A 119 7.44 12.01 19.82
C ILE A 119 6.83 10.74 20.45
N LYS A 120 5.56 10.82 20.83
CA LYS A 120 4.79 9.65 21.29
C LYS A 120 4.57 8.69 20.13
N ALA A 121 4.81 7.41 20.40
CA ALA A 121 4.58 6.30 19.47
C ALA A 121 3.26 6.37 18.69
N GLU A 122 2.15 6.64 19.37
CA GLU A 122 0.80 6.67 18.77
C GLU A 122 0.56 7.89 17.89
N SER A 123 1.22 9.02 18.18
CA SER A 123 1.09 10.23 17.36
C SER A 123 1.83 10.07 16.04
N MET A 124 2.98 9.40 16.05
CA MET A 124 3.79 9.18 14.85
C MET A 124 3.03 8.39 13.78
N ALA A 125 2.40 7.27 14.15
CA ALA A 125 1.61 6.48 13.20
C ALA A 125 0.47 7.29 12.59
N LYS A 126 -0.24 8.08 13.41
CA LYS A 126 -1.31 8.96 12.92
C LYS A 126 -0.81 10.02 11.95
N ILE A 127 0.35 10.64 12.23
CA ILE A 127 0.94 11.66 11.36
C ILE A 127 1.21 11.07 9.97
N PHE A 128 1.93 9.94 9.89
CA PHE A 128 2.27 9.34 8.60
C PHE A 128 1.04 8.85 7.83
N ILE A 129 0.02 8.33 8.51
CA ILE A 129 -1.26 7.97 7.87
C ILE A 129 -1.92 9.20 7.23
N TRP A 130 -1.97 10.33 7.93
CA TRP A 130 -2.56 11.56 7.40
C TRP A 130 -1.75 12.16 6.24
N LEU A 131 -0.43 12.04 6.30
CA LEU A 131 0.46 12.43 5.21
C LEU A 131 0.21 11.59 3.96
N ASP A 132 0.10 10.26 4.11
CA ASP A 132 -0.22 9.34 3.01
C ASP A 132 -1.62 9.62 2.43
N VAL A 133 -2.62 9.88 3.26
CA VAL A 133 -3.97 10.28 2.79
C VAL A 133 -3.94 11.59 2.01
N THR A 134 -3.14 12.56 2.47
CA THR A 134 -2.99 13.86 1.78
C THR A 134 -2.31 13.67 0.43
N ALA A 135 -1.23 12.88 0.38
CA ALA A 135 -0.54 12.54 -0.87
C ALA A 135 -1.47 11.80 -1.84
N PHE A 136 -2.32 10.90 -1.33
CA PHE A 136 -3.32 10.21 -2.14
C PHE A 136 -4.38 11.17 -2.71
N ILE A 137 -4.86 12.15 -1.93
CA ILE A 137 -5.80 13.16 -2.44
C ILE A 137 -5.16 14.00 -3.56
N ILE A 138 -3.89 14.37 -3.41
CA ILE A 138 -3.11 15.07 -4.46
C ILE A 138 -3.02 14.19 -5.71
N GLN A 139 -2.67 12.91 -5.56
CA GLN A 139 -2.61 11.95 -6.67
C GLN A 139 -3.97 11.78 -7.35
N GLY A 140 -5.04 11.57 -6.59
CA GLY A 140 -6.39 11.42 -7.13
C GLY A 140 -6.84 12.67 -7.89
N THR A 141 -6.52 13.86 -7.39
CA THR A 141 -6.79 15.12 -8.09
C THR A 141 -5.99 15.22 -9.38
N GLY A 142 -4.70 14.89 -9.35
CA GLY A 142 -3.85 14.86 -10.53
C GLY A 142 -4.33 13.86 -11.59
N GLY A 143 -4.71 12.65 -11.17
CA GLY A 143 -5.20 11.60 -12.06
C GLY A 143 -6.55 11.93 -12.69
N ILE A 144 -7.45 12.63 -11.99
CA ILE A 144 -8.70 13.14 -12.58
C ILE A 144 -8.41 14.21 -13.63
N LEU A 145 -7.47 15.11 -13.36
CA LEU A 145 -7.09 16.18 -14.29
C LEU A 145 -6.32 15.68 -15.51
N ASP A 146 -5.71 14.50 -15.43
CA ASP A 146 -5.03 13.82 -16.53
C ASP A 146 -6.00 13.11 -17.50
N SER A 147 -7.32 13.14 -17.23
CA SER A 147 -8.31 12.47 -18.08
C SER A 147 -8.60 13.19 -19.40
N ASP A 148 -8.94 12.42 -20.43
CA ASP A 148 -9.31 12.91 -21.75
C ASP A 148 -10.58 13.76 -21.66
N GLY A 149 -10.42 15.07 -21.88
CA GLY A 149 -11.53 16.05 -21.81
C GLY A 149 -11.14 17.42 -21.28
N PHE A 150 -9.99 17.52 -20.61
CA PHE A 150 -9.54 18.76 -19.96
C PHE A 150 -8.54 19.61 -20.79
N GLY A 151 -8.09 19.08 -21.94
CA GLY A 151 -7.16 19.72 -22.88
C GLY A 151 -5.69 19.54 -22.48
N GLU A 152 -4.77 19.52 -23.47
CA GLU A 152 -3.36 19.11 -23.28
C GLU A 152 -2.63 19.83 -22.12
N LYS A 153 -2.91 21.13 -21.93
CA LYS A 153 -2.29 21.90 -20.84
C LYS A 153 -2.73 21.40 -19.46
N LEU A 154 -4.00 21.06 -19.30
CA LEU A 154 -4.55 20.61 -18.03
C LEU A 154 -4.18 19.15 -17.75
N ASN A 155 -4.15 18.29 -18.79
CA ASN A 155 -3.65 16.92 -18.66
C ASN A 155 -2.20 16.89 -18.17
N ARG A 156 -1.32 17.69 -18.80
CA ARG A 156 0.09 17.80 -18.37
C ARG A 156 0.23 18.32 -16.93
N ALA A 157 -0.64 19.25 -16.52
CA ALA A 157 -0.68 19.72 -15.15
C ALA A 157 -1.15 18.60 -14.19
N GLY A 158 -2.16 17.82 -14.58
CA GLY A 158 -2.65 16.66 -13.85
C GLY A 158 -1.57 15.61 -13.61
N MET A 159 -0.84 15.21 -14.66
CA MET A 159 0.29 14.29 -14.57
C MET A 159 1.41 14.83 -13.66
N ASN A 160 1.71 16.13 -13.70
CA ASN A 160 2.69 16.74 -12.79
C ASN A 160 2.22 16.72 -11.33
N ILE A 161 0.94 17.01 -11.06
CA ILE A 161 0.34 16.96 -9.73
C ILE A 161 0.35 15.52 -9.21
N TYR A 162 -0.01 14.56 -10.06
CA TYR A 162 0.04 13.13 -9.74
C TYR A 162 1.46 12.70 -9.35
N THR A 163 2.45 13.04 -10.18
CA THR A 163 3.86 12.73 -9.94
C THR A 163 4.38 13.40 -8.65
N ALA A 164 3.98 14.65 -8.38
CA ALA A 164 4.33 15.34 -7.15
C ALA A 164 3.77 14.63 -5.90
N GLY A 165 2.54 14.10 -5.99
CA GLY A 165 1.95 13.31 -4.92
C GLY A 165 2.72 12.02 -4.61
N ILE A 166 3.22 11.31 -5.63
CA ILE A 166 4.08 10.13 -5.46
C ILE A 166 5.40 10.53 -4.78
N ALA A 167 6.06 11.59 -5.27
CA ALA A 167 7.34 12.04 -4.72
C ALA A 167 7.24 12.46 -3.24
N VAL A 168 6.14 13.14 -2.87
CA VAL A 168 5.86 13.52 -1.48
C VAL A 168 5.62 12.28 -0.60
N GLN A 169 4.88 11.29 -1.09
CA GLN A 169 4.66 10.03 -0.37
C GLN A 169 5.97 9.28 -0.14
N GLU A 170 6.80 9.13 -1.18
CA GLU A 170 8.10 8.47 -1.08
C GLU A 170 9.02 9.19 -0.07
N PHE A 171 9.06 10.53 -0.09
CA PHE A 171 9.82 11.31 0.87
C PHE A 171 9.41 11.03 2.32
N PHE A 172 8.11 10.86 2.60
CA PHE A 172 7.64 10.52 3.94
C PHE A 172 8.00 9.10 4.35
N ILE A 173 7.98 8.14 3.42
CA ILE A 173 8.47 6.78 3.65
C ILE A 173 9.97 6.81 4.01
N LEU A 174 10.78 7.59 3.30
CA LEU A 174 12.21 7.76 3.63
C LEU A 174 12.42 8.38 5.02
N CYS A 175 11.62 9.38 5.39
CA CYS A 175 11.63 9.94 6.74
C CYS A 175 11.28 8.88 7.80
N PHE A 176 10.30 8.02 7.51
CA PHE A 176 9.93 6.91 8.38
C PHE A 176 11.06 5.87 8.50
N CYS A 177 11.72 5.51 7.39
CA CYS A 177 12.90 4.64 7.39
C CYS A 177 14.01 5.19 8.29
N ALA A 178 14.28 6.50 8.25
CA ALA A 178 15.25 7.14 9.15
C ALA A 178 14.86 7.00 10.63
N LEU A 179 13.56 7.11 10.97
CA LEU A 179 13.06 6.89 12.32
C LEU A 179 13.21 5.41 12.76
N LEU A 180 12.94 4.47 11.86
CA LEU A 180 13.14 3.03 12.09
C LEU A 180 14.63 2.72 12.35
N ILE A 181 15.54 3.33 11.59
CA ILE A 181 16.99 3.18 11.81
C ILE A 181 17.41 3.75 13.18
N VAL A 182 16.86 4.90 13.57
CA VAL A 182 17.11 5.48 14.91
C VAL A 182 16.61 4.54 16.01
N PHE A 183 15.42 3.95 15.84
CA PHE A 183 14.91 2.95 16.77
C PHE A 183 15.84 1.74 16.86
N HIS A 184 16.23 1.19 15.70
CA HIS A 184 17.14 0.05 15.62
C HIS A 184 18.46 0.32 16.35
N LYS A 185 19.11 1.46 16.10
CA LYS A 185 20.36 1.85 16.78
C LYS A 185 20.19 1.97 18.30
N ARG A 186 19.08 2.54 18.78
CA ARG A 186 18.78 2.63 20.22
C ARG A 186 18.58 1.27 20.87
N MET A 187 17.91 0.37 20.17
CA MET A 187 17.69 -0.99 20.66
C MET A 187 19.01 -1.78 20.75
N LEU A 188 19.93 -1.60 19.78
CA LEU A 188 21.28 -2.17 19.81
C LEU A 188 22.16 -1.57 20.91
N SER A 189 22.02 -0.27 21.21
CA SER A 189 22.75 0.39 22.30
C SER A 189 22.23 0.02 23.71
N GLY A 190 21.33 -0.95 23.82
CA GLY A 190 20.76 -1.41 25.08
C GLY A 190 19.65 -0.52 25.65
N TYR A 191 19.19 0.51 24.92
CA TYR A 191 18.09 1.37 25.36
C TYR A 191 16.73 0.69 25.12
N ARG A 192 16.49 -0.38 25.88
CA ARG A 192 15.31 -1.26 25.77
C ARG A 192 14.85 -1.74 27.14
N ASN A 193 13.59 -2.15 27.21
CA ASN A 193 13.09 -2.93 28.34
C ASN A 193 13.68 -4.35 28.29
N VAL A 194 14.71 -4.62 29.10
CA VAL A 194 15.48 -5.90 29.08
C VAL A 194 14.57 -7.11 29.31
N GLU A 195 13.52 -6.97 30.12
CA GLU A 195 12.55 -8.02 30.42
C GLU A 195 11.73 -8.49 29.19
N ARG A 196 11.67 -7.71 28.11
CA ARG A 196 10.81 -7.99 26.95
C ARG A 196 11.47 -8.84 25.85
N GLY A 197 12.71 -9.30 26.07
CA GLY A 197 13.43 -10.18 25.16
C GLY A 197 13.82 -9.54 23.81
N ASN A 198 14.23 -10.37 22.85
CA ASN A 198 14.84 -9.95 21.57
C ASN A 198 13.89 -10.01 20.36
N GLN A 199 12.59 -10.19 20.55
CA GLN A 199 11.61 -10.32 19.45
C GLN A 199 11.53 -9.07 18.57
N TRP A 200 11.93 -7.90 19.09
CA TRP A 200 12.00 -6.64 18.35
C TRP A 200 12.89 -6.73 17.10
N ASN A 201 13.95 -7.54 17.12
CA ASN A 201 14.87 -7.69 15.98
C ASN A 201 14.13 -8.22 14.75
N LEU A 202 13.39 -9.32 14.91
CA LEU A 202 12.65 -9.93 13.81
C LEU A 202 11.59 -8.99 13.25
N MET A 203 10.90 -8.25 14.12
CA MET A 203 9.88 -7.28 13.71
C MET A 203 10.50 -6.11 12.93
N VAL A 204 11.67 -5.62 13.35
CA VAL A 204 12.40 -4.56 12.64
C VAL A 204 12.88 -5.03 11.26
N TYR A 205 13.43 -6.25 11.15
CA TYR A 205 13.80 -6.82 9.84
C TYR A 205 12.60 -7.01 8.93
N GLY A 206 11.48 -7.51 9.45
CA GLY A 206 10.23 -7.61 8.70
C GLY A 206 9.78 -6.26 8.15
N MET A 207 9.87 -5.21 8.96
CA MET A 207 9.55 -3.84 8.52
C MET A 207 10.50 -3.33 7.43
N TYR A 208 11.82 -3.59 7.51
CA TYR A 208 12.74 -3.20 6.44
C TYR A 208 12.40 -3.88 5.12
N VAL A 209 12.11 -5.18 5.15
CA VAL A 209 11.70 -5.92 3.95
C VAL A 209 10.40 -5.35 3.38
N THR A 210 9.40 -5.10 4.22
CA THR A 210 8.13 -4.52 3.76
C THR A 210 8.34 -3.14 3.15
N LEU A 211 9.09 -2.25 3.81
CA LEU A 211 9.37 -0.90 3.30
C LEU A 211 10.15 -0.93 1.99
N LEU A 212 11.14 -1.83 1.86
CA LEU A 212 11.89 -2.03 0.62
C LEU A 212 11.03 -2.52 -0.54
N CYS A 213 10.01 -3.34 -0.27
CA CYS A 213 9.06 -3.78 -1.31
C CYS A 213 8.02 -2.71 -1.67
N LEU A 214 7.85 -1.68 -0.83
CA LEU A 214 6.87 -0.60 -1.03
C LEU A 214 7.46 0.59 -1.78
N THR A 215 8.75 0.90 -1.57
CA THR A 215 9.53 1.87 -2.35
C THR A 215 10.03 1.24 -3.65
#